data_AF-A0A3A9H7V7-F1
#
_entry.id   AF-A0A3A9H7V7-F1
#
_cell.length_a   1.000
_cell.length_b   1.000
_cell.length_c   1.000
_cell.angle_alpha   90.00
_cell.angle_beta   90.00
_cell.angle_gamma   90.00
#
_symmetry.space_group_name_H-M   'P 1'
#
loop_
_entity.id
_entity.type
_entity.pdbx_description
1 polymer ?
#
loop_
_entity_poly.entity_id
_entity_poly.type
_entity_poly.pdbx_seq_one_letter_code
_entity_poly.pdbx_strand_id
1 'polypeptide(L)'
;MSNQNNNSNETKSNANVNNNVSAKDTKSGGNNQNDFSGALSFCAKNVRYIAAAGLFVAVVVFLVKSSAGNAGTAPKDDTPLVATEAAPTETETEENKDYVKDAYPQINELVSNYYTAYANGDLDSLTALTENMSETEKSYITVFSEQVDQYENISCYTKAGLDNASYIVSVSLEMKFKDIETTAPGLDFFYVRTREDGSLYIDQRYSQFNLANEEQELEPEIQTLIEEFKQQEDVIALQNQVETKYAEAIATDEKLKEMAKTTLPAAIKLWKADQVAAAQKAEEEAAKKAEEEKKKAEEEAAKKAEEEKKAAEQAAAVAVYATDNVNVRAEASESAEILGKLETGAQTTRLEDKDGWSRIDYNNGTQGYVKSEYLTTDKSAVPSQDTADAGDTSDNSGQESSGGNSLAEWSTVVLKETVNIRESMSTDSAKVATAFAGEKVTVVMSYAEGWTKVTYGEKVGYIKTDLLK
;
A
#
# COMPACT_ATOMS: atom_id res chain seq x y z
N MET A 1 30.06 -44.56 -27.63
CA MET A 1 30.09 -45.11 -29.01
C MET A 1 29.17 -44.23 -29.83
N SER A 2 29.65 -43.05 -30.23
CA SER A 2 30.32 -42.79 -31.51
C SER A 2 29.33 -42.78 -32.67
N ASN A 3 29.00 -41.60 -33.18
CA ASN A 3 28.79 -41.43 -34.60
C ASN A 3 29.34 -40.06 -35.05
N GLN A 4 30.50 -40.11 -35.70
CA GLN A 4 31.07 -39.05 -36.53
C GLN A 4 30.53 -39.21 -37.96
N ASN A 5 30.27 -38.08 -38.63
CA ASN A 5 30.65 -37.80 -40.02
C ASN A 5 30.24 -36.35 -40.32
N ASN A 6 31.15 -35.38 -40.43
CA ASN A 6 31.94 -35.04 -41.62
C ASN A 6 31.14 -35.09 -42.93
N ASN A 7 30.90 -33.95 -43.59
CA ASN A 7 31.80 -33.48 -44.65
C ASN A 7 31.41 -32.09 -45.19
N SER A 8 32.44 -31.34 -45.53
CA SER A 8 32.50 -30.06 -46.24
C SER A 8 32.06 -30.22 -47.71
N ASN A 9 31.54 -29.18 -48.38
CA ASN A 9 32.28 -28.38 -49.37
C ASN A 9 31.39 -27.36 -50.13
N GLU A 10 32.06 -26.25 -50.48
CA GLU A 10 31.75 -25.09 -51.32
C GLU A 10 30.69 -25.17 -52.45
N THR A 11 29.98 -24.05 -52.67
CA THR A 11 29.87 -23.43 -54.01
C THR A 11 29.69 -21.91 -53.93
N LYS A 12 30.34 -21.21 -54.87
CA LYS A 12 30.68 -19.79 -54.94
C LYS A 12 29.56 -18.84 -55.43
N SER A 13 29.78 -17.55 -55.15
CA SER A 13 29.56 -16.38 -56.05
C SER A 13 28.08 -15.94 -56.25
N ASN A 14 27.67 -14.69 -56.02
CA ASN A 14 28.16 -13.50 -56.72
C ASN A 14 27.65 -12.18 -56.08
N ALA A 15 28.36 -11.10 -56.39
CA ALA A 15 28.24 -9.73 -55.90
C ALA A 15 26.92 -9.00 -56.21
N ASN A 16 26.59 -7.94 -55.45
CA ASN A 16 26.75 -6.57 -55.96
C ASN A 16 26.66 -5.49 -54.88
N VAL A 17 27.48 -4.46 -55.08
CA VAL A 17 27.76 -3.27 -54.28
C VAL A 17 26.86 -2.12 -54.76
N ASN A 18 26.42 -1.23 -53.85
CA ASN A 18 26.56 0.22 -54.03
C ASN A 18 26.08 1.04 -52.82
N ASN A 19 27.06 1.63 -52.14
CA ASN A 19 26.97 2.92 -51.46
C ASN A 19 26.96 4.04 -52.52
N ASN A 20 26.23 5.14 -52.29
CA ASN A 20 26.73 6.45 -52.71
C ASN A 20 26.21 7.58 -51.82
N VAL A 21 27.15 8.31 -51.23
CA VAL A 21 27.00 9.60 -50.56
C VAL A 21 27.34 10.67 -51.60
N SER A 22 26.60 11.78 -51.65
CA SER A 22 27.14 13.01 -52.22
C SER A 22 26.55 14.24 -51.56
N ALA A 23 27.41 14.94 -50.82
CA ALA A 23 27.23 16.31 -50.38
C ALA A 23 27.45 17.27 -51.56
N LYS A 24 26.69 18.36 -51.61
CA LYS A 24 27.07 19.56 -52.36
C LYS A 24 26.65 20.81 -51.58
N ASP A 25 27.68 21.51 -51.12
CA ASP A 25 27.63 22.87 -50.63
C ASP A 25 27.16 23.84 -51.71
N THR A 26 26.25 24.75 -51.35
CA THR A 26 26.18 26.10 -51.93
C THR A 26 25.84 27.09 -50.82
N LYS A 27 26.77 28.02 -50.56
CA LYS A 27 26.53 29.24 -49.78
C LYS A 27 25.83 30.26 -50.68
N SER A 28 24.75 30.87 -50.18
CA SER A 28 24.33 32.23 -50.55
C SER A 28 23.76 32.90 -49.32
N GLY A 29 24.29 34.08 -48.97
CA GLY A 29 23.89 34.85 -47.81
C GLY A 29 22.66 35.73 -48.06
N GLY A 30 22.09 36.21 -46.95
CA GLY A 30 21.24 37.39 -46.88
C GLY A 30 19.74 37.16 -47.07
N ASN A 31 19.01 36.92 -45.99
CA ASN A 31 18.15 37.94 -45.39
C ASN A 31 17.48 37.41 -44.11
N ASN A 32 17.64 38.17 -43.03
CA ASN A 32 16.92 38.01 -41.77
C ASN A 32 15.42 38.16 -42.02
N GLN A 33 14.70 37.05 -42.04
CA GLN A 33 13.26 37.04 -41.79
C GLN A 33 12.87 35.68 -41.22
N ASN A 34 12.28 35.73 -40.02
CA ASN A 34 11.51 34.68 -39.38
C ASN A 34 12.29 33.52 -38.72
N ASP A 35 13.06 33.84 -37.67
CA ASP A 35 13.44 32.85 -36.64
C ASP A 35 12.39 32.77 -35.50
N PHE A 36 11.12 33.05 -35.81
CA PHE A 36 9.98 32.88 -34.90
C PHE A 36 9.57 31.40 -34.78
N SER A 37 9.86 30.62 -35.83
CA SER A 37 9.68 29.17 -35.91
C SER A 37 10.52 28.40 -34.88
N GLY A 38 11.74 28.85 -34.59
CA GLY A 38 12.64 28.21 -33.63
C GLY A 38 12.11 28.26 -32.19
N ALA A 39 11.65 29.44 -31.75
CA ALA A 39 11.12 29.66 -30.40
C ALA A 39 9.77 28.96 -30.19
N LEU A 40 8.86 29.01 -31.17
CA LEU A 40 7.61 28.27 -31.17
C LEU A 40 7.83 26.75 -31.21
N SER A 41 8.81 26.26 -31.98
CA SER A 41 9.13 24.83 -32.02
C SER A 41 9.74 24.31 -30.72
N PHE A 42 10.45 25.16 -29.98
CA PHE A 42 10.99 24.82 -28.66
C PHE A 42 9.88 24.74 -27.61
N CYS A 43 8.94 25.68 -27.62
CA CYS A 43 7.76 25.65 -26.75
C CYS A 43 6.87 24.45 -27.10
N ALA A 44 6.56 24.22 -28.38
CA ALA A 44 5.77 23.08 -28.84
C ALA A 44 6.41 21.71 -28.52
N LYS A 45 7.74 21.59 -28.56
CA LYS A 45 8.46 20.35 -28.19
C LYS A 45 8.56 20.11 -26.68
N ASN A 46 8.35 21.16 -25.86
CA ASN A 46 8.46 21.10 -24.40
C ASN A 46 7.16 21.49 -23.66
N VAL A 47 6.04 21.63 -24.39
CA VAL A 47 4.66 21.89 -23.90
C VAL A 47 4.35 21.09 -22.63
N ARG A 48 4.67 19.80 -22.64
CA ARG A 48 4.43 18.86 -21.52
C ARG A 48 5.14 19.20 -20.20
N TYR A 49 6.09 20.13 -20.20
CA TYR A 49 6.87 20.52 -19.01
C TYR A 49 6.64 21.98 -18.62
N ILE A 50 6.25 22.83 -19.56
CA ILE A 50 5.92 24.24 -19.32
C ILE A 50 4.45 24.38 -18.87
N ALA A 51 3.56 23.48 -19.29
CA ALA A 51 2.15 23.44 -18.87
C ALA A 51 1.97 23.19 -17.36
N ALA A 52 2.89 22.48 -16.70
CA ALA A 52 2.83 22.30 -15.25
C ALA A 52 3.15 23.61 -14.49
N ALA A 53 3.91 24.52 -15.09
CA ALA A 53 4.46 25.73 -14.47
C ALA A 53 3.51 26.94 -14.45
N GLY A 54 2.22 26.77 -14.72
CA GLY A 54 1.27 27.90 -14.72
C GLY A 54 1.57 28.99 -15.77
N LEU A 55 2.37 28.69 -16.79
CA LEU A 55 2.62 29.62 -17.90
C LEU A 55 2.55 28.88 -19.24
N PHE A 56 1.34 28.72 -19.78
CA PHE A 56 1.20 28.34 -21.19
C PHE A 56 0.66 29.50 -22.04
N VAL A 57 1.40 29.71 -23.13
CA VAL A 57 1.06 30.46 -24.33
C VAL A 57 0.48 29.40 -25.26
N ALA A 58 -0.83 29.48 -25.49
CA ALA A 58 -1.62 28.42 -26.08
C ALA A 58 -1.33 28.16 -27.57
N VAL A 59 -0.34 27.32 -27.86
CA VAL A 59 -0.21 26.74 -29.21
C VAL A 59 -1.27 25.65 -29.38
N VAL A 60 -2.35 26.01 -30.06
CA VAL A 60 -3.31 25.06 -30.64
C VAL A 60 -2.56 24.12 -31.59
N VAL A 61 -2.34 22.88 -31.17
CA VAL A 61 -1.84 21.82 -32.04
C VAL A 61 -2.96 21.41 -32.99
N PHE A 62 -3.04 22.08 -34.13
CA PHE A 62 -3.79 21.60 -35.28
C PHE A 62 -3.04 20.39 -35.84
N LEU A 63 -3.34 19.19 -35.32
CA LEU A 63 -3.07 17.96 -36.07
C LEU A 63 -4.05 17.94 -37.24
N VAL A 64 -3.64 18.58 -38.34
CA VAL A 64 -4.23 18.45 -39.67
C VAL A 64 -4.25 16.96 -40.00
N LYS A 65 -5.38 16.31 -39.74
CA LYS A 65 -5.79 15.12 -40.49
C LYS A 65 -6.37 15.66 -41.80
N SER A 66 -5.48 15.75 -42.76
CA SER A 66 -5.69 15.91 -44.19
C SER A 66 -7.12 15.61 -44.68
N SER A 67 -7.81 16.64 -45.18
CA SER A 67 -8.57 16.56 -46.43
C SER A 67 -8.69 17.95 -47.05
N ALA A 68 -8.27 18.04 -48.30
CA ALA A 68 -8.26 19.22 -49.15
C ALA A 68 -9.65 19.84 -49.31
N GLY A 69 -9.72 21.17 -49.44
CA GLY A 69 -10.90 21.80 -50.04
C GLY A 69 -11.18 23.24 -49.68
N ASN A 70 -10.58 24.14 -50.46
CA ASN A 70 -11.19 25.36 -50.98
C ASN A 70 -11.24 26.63 -50.12
N ALA A 71 -10.61 27.66 -50.67
CA ALA A 71 -10.69 29.06 -50.28
C ALA A 71 -12.13 29.59 -50.37
N GLY A 72 -12.52 30.39 -49.37
CA GLY A 72 -13.77 31.15 -49.35
C GLY A 72 -13.55 32.48 -48.64
N THR A 73 -13.66 33.55 -49.40
CA THR A 73 -13.48 34.97 -49.07
C THR A 73 -14.45 35.48 -47.99
N ALA A 74 -13.94 36.31 -47.09
CA ALA A 74 -14.74 37.13 -46.16
C ALA A 74 -15.55 38.21 -46.90
N PRO A 75 -16.71 38.62 -46.35
CA PRO A 75 -17.25 39.96 -46.57
C PRO A 75 -17.28 40.79 -45.27
N LYS A 76 -16.86 42.04 -45.40
CA LYS A 76 -17.19 43.17 -44.51
C LYS A 76 -18.59 43.64 -44.86
N ASP A 77 -19.36 44.10 -43.87
CA ASP A 77 -20.34 45.16 -44.10
C ASP A 77 -20.61 45.98 -42.83
N ASP A 78 -20.57 47.29 -43.04
CA ASP A 78 -20.86 48.37 -42.09
C ASP A 78 -22.37 48.72 -42.08
N THR A 79 -22.79 49.41 -41.01
CA THR A 79 -23.94 50.36 -40.89
C THR A 79 -25.33 49.83 -40.42
N PRO A 80 -26.20 50.68 -39.79
CA PRO A 80 -26.20 51.10 -38.38
C PRO A 80 -27.53 50.82 -37.61
N LEU A 81 -27.53 51.14 -36.31
CA LEU A 81 -28.64 51.10 -35.33
C LEU A 81 -29.99 51.67 -35.79
N VAL A 82 -31.08 50.97 -35.43
CA VAL A 82 -32.38 51.58 -35.09
C VAL A 82 -32.96 50.89 -33.85
N ALA A 83 -33.28 51.69 -32.84
CA ALA A 83 -33.93 51.28 -31.60
C ALA A 83 -35.44 51.07 -31.80
N THR A 84 -36.01 50.02 -31.21
CA THR A 84 -37.43 49.98 -30.87
C THR A 84 -37.63 49.13 -29.62
N GLU A 85 -38.26 49.72 -28.61
CA GLU A 85 -38.55 49.17 -27.29
C GLU A 85 -39.92 48.45 -27.33
N ALA A 86 -40.00 47.20 -26.89
CA ALA A 86 -41.24 46.51 -26.55
C ALA A 86 -41.00 45.44 -25.46
N ALA A 87 -41.96 45.35 -24.54
CA ALA A 87 -41.93 44.69 -23.23
C ALA A 87 -41.92 43.14 -23.26
N PRO A 88 -41.72 42.45 -22.12
CA PRO A 88 -40.99 41.19 -22.03
C PRO A 88 -41.83 40.00 -22.47
N THR A 89 -41.25 39.18 -23.34
CA THR A 89 -41.70 37.80 -23.55
C THR A 89 -40.61 36.94 -22.92
N GLU A 90 -41.02 36.01 -22.06
CA GLU A 90 -40.14 35.00 -21.48
C GLU A 90 -39.47 34.23 -22.61
N THR A 91 -38.18 34.48 -22.81
CA THR A 91 -37.32 33.79 -23.76
C THR A 91 -36.17 33.18 -22.98
N GLU A 92 -36.05 31.86 -23.12
CA GLU A 92 -34.85 31.09 -22.82
C GLU A 92 -33.62 31.91 -23.24
N THR A 93 -32.74 32.18 -22.28
CA THR A 93 -31.62 33.09 -22.47
C THR A 93 -30.62 32.50 -23.49
N GLU A 94 -30.41 33.22 -24.59
CA GLU A 94 -29.16 33.24 -25.38
C GLU A 94 -28.02 33.76 -24.48
N GLU A 95 -27.68 33.05 -23.41
CA GLU A 95 -26.65 33.48 -22.48
C GLU A 95 -25.31 32.82 -22.82
N ASN A 96 -24.33 33.69 -23.08
CA ASN A 96 -22.90 33.47 -22.84
C ASN A 96 -22.06 32.84 -23.96
N LYS A 97 -22.12 33.39 -25.17
CA LYS A 97 -21.13 33.07 -26.23
C LYS A 97 -19.79 33.81 -26.06
N ASP A 98 -19.80 35.01 -25.48
CA ASP A 98 -18.62 35.88 -25.40
C ASP A 98 -18.05 35.93 -23.99
N TYR A 99 -16.73 36.04 -23.88
CA TYR A 99 -16.08 36.29 -22.59
C TYR A 99 -16.64 37.50 -21.86
N VAL A 100 -16.93 37.32 -20.58
CA VAL A 100 -17.08 38.43 -19.65
C VAL A 100 -15.84 38.54 -18.77
N LYS A 101 -15.15 39.68 -18.88
CA LYS A 101 -13.93 39.98 -18.13
C LYS A 101 -14.28 40.47 -16.73
N ASP A 102 -13.71 39.82 -15.71
CA ASP A 102 -13.77 40.15 -14.28
C ASP A 102 -15.20 40.31 -13.72
N ALA A 103 -16.20 39.75 -14.40
CA ALA A 103 -17.61 39.98 -14.10
C ALA A 103 -18.12 39.25 -12.84
N TYR A 104 -17.37 38.26 -12.34
CA TYR A 104 -17.76 37.41 -11.21
C TYR A 104 -16.80 37.59 -10.03
N PRO A 105 -17.11 38.48 -9.06
CA PRO A 105 -16.20 38.79 -7.95
C PRO A 105 -15.74 37.58 -7.14
N GLN A 106 -16.61 36.60 -6.92
CA GLN A 106 -16.29 35.38 -6.18
C GLN A 106 -15.28 34.48 -6.92
N ILE A 107 -15.35 34.42 -8.25
CA ILE A 107 -14.35 33.72 -9.09
C ILE A 107 -13.03 34.47 -9.04
N ASN A 108 -13.06 35.79 -9.18
CA ASN A 108 -11.85 36.63 -9.13
C ASN A 108 -11.12 36.46 -7.78
N GLU A 109 -11.86 36.45 -6.68
CA GLU A 109 -11.32 36.21 -5.34
C GLU A 109 -10.74 34.80 -5.18
N LEU A 110 -11.47 33.76 -5.61
CA LEU A 110 -10.98 32.38 -5.61
C LEU A 110 -9.65 32.25 -6.35
N VAL A 111 -9.56 32.78 -7.58
CA VAL A 111 -8.37 32.72 -8.42
C VAL A 111 -7.22 33.52 -7.82
N SER A 112 -7.48 34.72 -7.28
CA SER A 112 -6.44 35.53 -6.63
C SER A 112 -5.87 34.84 -5.39
N ASN A 113 -6.73 34.23 -4.57
CA ASN A 113 -6.31 33.47 -3.40
C ASN A 113 -5.52 32.22 -3.80
N TYR A 114 -5.95 31.54 -4.87
CA TYR A 114 -5.26 30.38 -5.43
C TYR A 114 -3.83 30.73 -5.83
N TYR A 115 -3.61 31.77 -6.64
CA TYR A 115 -2.25 32.14 -7.07
C TYR A 115 -1.38 32.69 -5.94
N THR A 116 -1.99 33.33 -4.94
CA THR A 116 -1.27 33.73 -3.72
C THR A 116 -0.76 32.50 -2.97
N ALA A 117 -1.61 31.49 -2.77
CA ALA A 117 -1.22 30.25 -2.13
C ALA A 117 -0.20 29.48 -2.97
N TYR A 118 -0.37 29.45 -4.29
CA TYR A 118 0.51 28.78 -5.25
C TYR A 118 1.94 29.36 -5.26
N ALA A 119 2.09 30.70 -5.27
CA ALA A 119 3.40 31.34 -5.17
C ALA A 119 4.10 31.05 -3.83
N ASN A 120 3.33 30.94 -2.74
CA ASN A 120 3.85 30.67 -1.41
C ASN A 120 4.10 29.17 -1.14
N GLY A 121 3.71 28.27 -2.05
CA GLY A 121 3.73 26.83 -1.78
C GLY A 121 2.81 26.43 -0.62
N ASP A 122 1.76 27.21 -0.35
CA ASP A 122 0.81 26.98 0.75
C ASP A 122 -0.21 25.89 0.36
N LEU A 123 0.19 24.63 0.57
CA LEU A 123 -0.61 23.45 0.22
C LEU A 123 -1.91 23.35 1.02
N ASP A 124 -1.97 23.89 2.23
CA ASP A 124 -3.17 23.86 3.06
C ASP A 124 -4.24 24.79 2.47
N SER A 125 -3.85 26.03 2.13
CA SER A 125 -4.73 26.97 1.45
C SER A 125 -5.15 26.46 0.07
N LEU A 126 -4.22 25.89 -0.70
CA LEU A 126 -4.56 25.28 -2.00
C LEU A 126 -5.56 24.12 -1.85
N THR A 127 -5.41 23.28 -0.84
CA THR A 127 -6.34 22.18 -0.58
C THR A 127 -7.74 22.69 -0.19
N ALA A 128 -7.84 23.84 0.48
CA ALA A 128 -9.14 24.45 0.79
C ALA A 128 -9.84 25.06 -0.45
N LEU A 129 -9.06 25.62 -1.38
CA LEU A 129 -9.55 26.31 -2.58
C LEU A 129 -9.84 25.38 -3.76
N THR A 130 -9.39 24.13 -3.69
CA THR A 130 -9.47 23.17 -4.79
C THR A 130 -10.14 21.87 -4.40
N GLU A 131 -10.49 21.05 -5.38
CA GLU A 131 -10.74 19.63 -5.20
C GLU A 131 -9.92 18.82 -6.21
N ASN A 132 -9.69 17.54 -5.89
CA ASN A 132 -8.96 16.58 -6.72
C ASN A 132 -7.47 16.91 -6.98
N MET A 133 -6.82 17.74 -6.17
CA MET A 133 -5.36 17.95 -6.28
C MET A 133 -4.59 16.67 -5.96
N SER A 134 -3.75 16.20 -6.89
CA SER A 134 -2.96 14.97 -6.69
C SER A 134 -1.74 15.20 -5.78
N GLU A 135 -1.22 14.14 -5.16
CA GLU A 135 0.03 14.24 -4.37
C GLU A 135 1.23 14.61 -5.25
N THR A 136 1.24 14.16 -6.51
CA THR A 136 2.28 14.56 -7.47
C THR A 136 2.17 16.05 -7.80
N GLU A 137 0.96 16.58 -7.97
CA GLU A 137 0.73 18.01 -8.20
C GLU A 137 1.18 18.85 -7.00
N LYS A 138 0.86 18.45 -5.77
CA LYS A 138 1.35 19.13 -4.55
C LYS A 138 2.88 19.15 -4.48
N SER A 139 3.52 18.02 -4.77
CA SER A 139 4.98 17.90 -4.85
C SER A 139 5.57 18.83 -5.92
N TYR A 140 4.92 18.90 -7.08
CA TYR A 140 5.29 19.80 -8.16
C TYR A 140 5.21 21.28 -7.73
N ILE A 141 4.10 21.69 -7.12
CA ILE A 141 3.86 23.07 -6.65
C ILE A 141 4.94 23.49 -5.67
N THR A 142 5.35 22.59 -4.78
CA THR A 142 6.44 22.85 -3.82
C THR A 142 7.72 23.26 -4.56
N VAL A 143 8.16 22.48 -5.54
CA VAL A 143 9.37 22.80 -6.34
C VAL A 143 9.18 24.08 -7.15
N PHE A 144 8.00 24.29 -7.71
CA PHE A 144 7.74 25.44 -8.56
C PHE A 144 7.72 26.76 -7.78
N SER A 145 7.12 26.76 -6.58
CA SER A 145 7.08 27.91 -5.66
C SER A 145 8.46 28.39 -5.21
N GLU A 146 9.48 27.52 -5.29
CA GLU A 146 10.87 27.92 -5.02
C GLU A 146 11.40 28.92 -6.06
N GLN A 147 10.88 28.91 -7.29
CA GLN A 147 11.33 29.77 -8.38
C GLN A 147 10.47 31.03 -8.54
N VAL A 148 9.23 31.01 -8.07
CA VAL A 148 8.25 32.10 -8.23
C VAL A 148 8.23 33.01 -7.01
N ASP A 149 8.25 34.32 -7.25
CA ASP A 149 8.11 35.36 -6.23
C ASP A 149 6.62 35.66 -5.96
N GLN A 150 5.89 36.04 -7.02
CA GLN A 150 4.47 36.36 -6.93
C GLN A 150 3.78 36.29 -8.30
N TYR A 151 2.46 36.39 -8.29
CA TYR A 151 1.63 36.62 -9.47
C TYR A 151 0.97 37.99 -9.35
N GLU A 152 0.94 38.74 -10.46
CA GLU A 152 0.34 40.07 -10.53
C GLU A 152 -0.52 40.22 -11.79
N ASN A 153 -1.27 41.32 -11.87
CA ASN A 153 -2.10 41.66 -13.03
C ASN A 153 -3.08 40.56 -13.46
N ILE A 154 -3.68 39.87 -12.48
CA ILE A 154 -4.61 38.76 -12.69
C ILE A 154 -5.96 39.30 -13.21
N SER A 155 -6.46 38.71 -14.30
CA SER A 155 -7.79 38.98 -14.88
C SER A 155 -8.47 37.66 -15.25
N CYS A 156 -9.73 37.51 -14.85
CA CYS A 156 -10.54 36.33 -15.13
C CYS A 156 -11.49 36.58 -16.32
N TYR A 157 -11.50 35.67 -17.27
CA TYR A 157 -12.39 35.68 -18.43
C TYR A 157 -13.30 34.47 -18.32
N THR A 158 -14.57 34.70 -17.97
CA THR A 158 -15.47 33.63 -17.55
C THR A 158 -16.53 33.35 -18.60
N LYS A 159 -16.81 32.06 -18.82
CA LYS A 159 -17.98 31.53 -19.54
C LYS A 159 -18.71 30.51 -18.65
N ALA A 160 -19.95 30.19 -19.01
CA ALA A 160 -20.71 29.14 -18.34
C ALA A 160 -20.02 27.78 -18.51
N GLY A 161 -20.09 26.94 -17.48
CA GLY A 161 -19.65 25.55 -17.52
C GLY A 161 -20.73 24.63 -18.09
N LEU A 162 -20.66 23.35 -17.73
CA LEU A 162 -21.63 22.34 -18.17
C LEU A 162 -23.04 22.60 -17.61
N ASP A 163 -23.13 23.22 -16.44
CA ASP A 163 -24.36 23.53 -15.74
C ASP A 163 -24.32 24.91 -15.05
N ASN A 164 -25.44 25.32 -14.46
CA ASN A 164 -25.58 26.62 -13.77
C ASN A 164 -24.73 26.74 -12.49
N ALA A 165 -24.06 25.67 -12.06
CA ALA A 165 -23.21 25.63 -10.88
C ALA A 165 -21.71 25.52 -11.25
N SER A 166 -21.38 25.65 -12.53
CA SER A 166 -20.02 25.51 -13.03
C SER A 166 -19.65 26.59 -14.03
N TYR A 167 -18.35 26.83 -14.15
CA TYR A 167 -17.77 27.90 -14.95
C TYR A 167 -16.50 27.43 -15.64
N ILE A 168 -16.29 27.96 -16.83
CA ILE A 168 -15.01 27.90 -17.52
C ILE A 168 -14.32 29.25 -17.36
N VAL A 169 -13.10 29.25 -16.84
CA VAL A 169 -12.37 30.48 -16.51
C VAL A 169 -10.99 30.45 -17.16
N SER A 170 -10.74 31.38 -18.08
CA SER A 170 -9.38 31.69 -18.53
C SER A 170 -8.79 32.80 -17.67
N VAL A 171 -7.59 32.58 -17.16
CA VAL A 171 -6.93 33.54 -16.26
C VAL A 171 -5.70 34.11 -16.93
N SER A 172 -5.75 35.38 -17.32
CA SER A 172 -4.57 36.12 -17.76
C SER A 172 -3.86 36.69 -16.54
N LEU A 173 -2.55 36.53 -16.46
CA LEU A 173 -1.73 36.97 -15.33
C LEU A 173 -0.31 37.32 -15.77
N GLU A 174 0.46 37.91 -14.87
CA GLU A 174 1.88 38.14 -15.02
C GLU A 174 2.62 37.46 -13.85
N MET A 175 3.46 36.50 -14.17
CA MET A 175 4.25 35.74 -13.18
C MET A 175 5.60 36.41 -12.98
N LYS A 176 5.97 36.62 -11.71
CA LYS A 176 7.28 37.14 -11.35
C LYS A 176 8.16 36.04 -10.78
N PHE A 177 9.30 35.81 -11.40
CA PHE A 177 10.31 34.88 -10.87
C PHE A 177 11.22 35.58 -9.86
N LYS A 178 11.76 34.82 -8.90
CA LYS A 178 12.76 35.35 -7.96
C LYS A 178 13.99 35.84 -8.71
N ASP A 179 14.54 36.97 -8.27
CA ASP A 179 15.74 37.60 -8.83
C ASP A 179 15.64 38.06 -10.31
N ILE A 180 14.42 38.11 -10.88
CA ILE A 180 14.13 38.58 -12.24
C ILE A 180 13.09 39.70 -12.16
N GLU A 181 13.43 40.86 -12.71
CA GLU A 181 12.54 42.03 -12.65
C GLU A 181 11.39 41.95 -13.66
N THR A 182 11.65 41.45 -14.87
CA THR A 182 10.65 41.33 -15.93
C THR A 182 9.67 40.22 -15.61
N THR A 183 8.37 40.52 -15.63
CA THR A 183 7.32 39.53 -15.47
C THR A 183 7.11 38.71 -16.74
N ALA A 184 6.61 37.49 -16.56
CA ALA A 184 6.22 36.58 -17.63
C ALA A 184 4.69 36.59 -17.78
N PRO A 185 4.15 37.18 -18.86
CA PRO A 185 2.73 37.08 -19.18
C PRO A 185 2.31 35.63 -19.39
N GLY A 186 1.26 35.20 -18.70
CA GLY A 186 0.73 33.85 -18.71
C GLY A 186 -0.78 33.82 -18.93
N LEU A 187 -1.25 32.68 -19.43
CA LEU A 187 -2.67 32.35 -19.53
C LEU A 187 -2.86 30.95 -18.95
N ASP A 188 -3.81 30.83 -18.04
CA ASP A 188 -4.21 29.54 -17.46
C ASP A 188 -5.70 29.28 -17.71
N PHE A 189 -6.10 28.06 -17.43
CA PHE A 189 -7.47 27.58 -17.59
C PHE A 189 -7.91 26.82 -16.35
N PHE A 190 -9.09 27.16 -15.84
CA PHE A 190 -9.73 26.45 -14.74
C PHE A 190 -11.17 26.07 -15.09
N TYR A 191 -11.55 24.87 -14.66
CA TYR A 191 -12.94 24.50 -14.48
C TYR A 191 -13.31 24.74 -13.03
N VAL A 192 -14.22 25.69 -12.79
CA VAL A 192 -14.66 26.08 -11.44
C VAL A 192 -16.05 25.52 -11.18
N ARG A 193 -16.25 24.96 -10.00
CA ARG A 193 -17.51 24.35 -9.57
C ARG A 193 -17.97 24.97 -8.26
N THR A 194 -19.27 24.82 -7.99
CA THR A 194 -19.91 25.26 -6.75
C THR A 194 -20.15 24.06 -5.85
N ARG A 195 -19.73 24.15 -4.58
CA ARG A 195 -20.03 23.14 -3.54
C ARG A 195 -21.49 23.26 -3.08
N GLU A 196 -21.94 22.27 -2.30
CA GLU A 196 -23.28 22.28 -1.69
C GLU A 196 -23.53 23.49 -0.78
N ASP A 197 -22.50 24.02 -0.14
CA ASP A 197 -22.58 25.21 0.72
C ASP A 197 -22.56 26.54 -0.05
N GLY A 198 -22.49 26.49 -1.37
CA GLY A 198 -22.41 27.67 -2.25
C GLY A 198 -21.01 28.23 -2.45
N SER A 199 -19.98 27.68 -1.80
CA SER A 199 -18.59 28.09 -2.03
C SER A 199 -18.09 27.58 -3.39
N LEU A 200 -17.24 28.37 -4.05
CA LEU A 200 -16.60 27.98 -5.31
C LEU A 200 -15.27 27.28 -5.06
N TYR A 201 -14.90 26.37 -5.96
CA TYR A 201 -13.60 25.70 -5.97
C TYR A 201 -13.10 25.41 -7.38
N ILE A 202 -11.79 25.26 -7.51
CA ILE A 202 -11.15 24.82 -8.76
C ILE A 202 -11.06 23.29 -8.77
N ASP A 203 -11.60 22.65 -9.80
CA ASP A 203 -11.52 21.19 -9.98
C ASP A 203 -10.21 20.81 -10.70
N GLN A 204 -9.24 20.30 -9.94
CA GLN A 204 -7.87 20.05 -10.43
C GLN A 204 -7.78 18.89 -11.41
N ARG A 205 -8.85 18.09 -11.58
CA ARG A 205 -8.91 17.13 -12.69
C ARG A 205 -8.71 17.81 -14.04
N TYR A 206 -9.15 19.07 -14.17
CA TYR A 206 -9.02 19.85 -15.40
C TYR A 206 -7.84 20.83 -15.36
N SER A 207 -6.98 20.77 -14.33
CA SER A 207 -5.76 21.58 -14.28
C SER A 207 -4.81 21.19 -15.41
N GLN A 208 -3.98 22.13 -15.85
CA GLN A 208 -2.95 21.85 -16.86
C GLN A 208 -1.99 20.74 -16.40
N PHE A 209 -1.77 20.61 -15.09
CA PHE A 209 -0.95 19.55 -14.53
C PHE A 209 -1.55 18.18 -14.82
N ASN A 210 -2.83 17.96 -14.49
CA ASN A 210 -3.47 16.67 -14.77
C ASN A 210 -3.59 16.41 -16.27
N LEU A 211 -3.95 17.42 -17.08
CA LEU A 211 -4.04 17.28 -18.53
C LEU A 211 -2.71 16.88 -19.18
N ALA A 212 -1.57 17.26 -18.58
CA ALA A 212 -0.24 16.93 -19.09
C ALA A 212 0.30 15.58 -18.59
N ASN A 213 -0.16 15.09 -17.44
CA ASN A 213 0.36 13.88 -16.80
C ASN A 213 -0.64 12.72 -16.78
N GLU A 214 -1.92 12.98 -17.10
CA GLU A 214 -3.00 11.99 -17.19
C GLU A 214 -3.13 11.14 -15.90
N GLU A 215 -2.97 11.77 -14.73
CA GLU A 215 -2.99 11.08 -13.44
C GLU A 215 -4.41 10.74 -12.96
N GLN A 216 -5.39 11.51 -13.42
CA GLN A 216 -6.79 11.38 -13.07
C GLN A 216 -7.66 11.37 -14.32
N GLU A 217 -8.69 10.52 -14.27
CA GLU A 217 -9.69 10.40 -15.33
C GLU A 217 -10.58 11.65 -15.40
N LEU A 218 -10.85 12.09 -16.64
CA LEU A 218 -11.69 13.25 -16.93
C LEU A 218 -13.15 12.82 -17.19
N GLU A 219 -14.10 13.69 -16.87
CA GLU A 219 -15.49 13.47 -17.26
C GLU A 219 -15.66 13.77 -18.77
N PRO A 220 -16.13 12.82 -19.61
CA PRO A 220 -16.13 12.99 -21.07
C PRO A 220 -16.90 14.20 -21.59
N GLU A 221 -17.99 14.58 -20.93
CA GLU A 221 -18.82 15.73 -21.32
C GLU A 221 -18.08 17.05 -21.05
N ILE A 222 -17.41 17.16 -19.90
CA ILE A 222 -16.60 18.33 -19.55
C ILE A 222 -15.36 18.39 -20.46
N GLN A 223 -14.73 17.25 -20.75
CA GLN A 223 -13.63 17.20 -21.71
C GLN A 223 -14.06 17.75 -23.08
N THR A 224 -15.20 17.29 -23.60
CA THR A 224 -15.75 17.76 -24.88
C THR A 224 -16.00 19.27 -24.84
N LEU A 225 -16.65 19.76 -23.79
CA LEU A 225 -16.90 21.19 -23.58
C LEU A 225 -15.61 22.01 -23.58
N ILE A 226 -14.54 21.53 -22.92
CA ILE A 226 -13.24 22.20 -22.88
C ILE A 226 -12.58 22.21 -24.27
N GLU A 227 -12.68 21.12 -25.03
CA GLU A 227 -12.13 21.02 -26.38
C GLU A 227 -12.84 21.99 -27.36
N GLU A 228 -14.15 22.15 -27.22
CA GLU A 228 -14.94 23.12 -27.98
C GLU A 228 -14.62 24.56 -27.55
N PHE A 229 -14.54 24.82 -26.24
CA PHE A 229 -14.16 26.11 -25.68
C PHE A 229 -12.83 26.60 -26.26
N LYS A 230 -11.81 25.74 -26.29
CA LYS A 230 -10.46 26.08 -26.80
C LYS A 230 -10.44 26.52 -28.27
N GLN A 231 -11.49 26.21 -29.05
CA GLN A 231 -11.59 26.55 -30.47
C GLN A 231 -12.35 27.86 -30.74
N GLN A 232 -12.92 28.48 -29.71
CA GLN A 232 -13.71 29.71 -29.85
C GLN A 232 -12.81 30.91 -30.19
N GLU A 233 -13.31 31.81 -31.06
CA GLU A 233 -12.50 32.90 -31.62
C GLU A 233 -11.95 33.86 -30.57
N ASP A 234 -12.74 34.19 -29.55
CA ASP A 234 -12.34 35.07 -28.45
C ASP A 234 -11.29 34.41 -27.54
N VAL A 235 -11.39 33.10 -27.32
CA VAL A 235 -10.39 32.28 -26.63
C VAL A 235 -9.07 32.31 -27.38
N ILE A 236 -9.08 32.03 -28.68
CA ILE A 236 -7.89 32.08 -29.55
C ILE A 236 -7.30 33.50 -29.59
N ALA A 237 -8.13 34.54 -29.63
CA ALA A 237 -7.67 35.92 -29.63
C ALA A 237 -6.94 36.29 -28.33
N LEU A 238 -7.52 35.92 -27.18
CA LEU A 238 -6.90 36.14 -25.86
C LEU A 238 -5.58 35.39 -25.73
N GLN A 239 -5.54 34.13 -26.19
CA GLN A 239 -4.33 33.33 -26.27
C GLN A 239 -3.24 34.07 -27.04
N ASN A 240 -3.48 34.41 -28.31
CA ASN A 240 -2.54 35.13 -29.18
C ASN A 240 -2.04 36.45 -28.57
N GLN A 241 -2.91 37.18 -27.86
CA GLN A 241 -2.53 38.40 -27.19
C GLN A 241 -1.50 38.15 -26.08
N VAL A 242 -1.73 37.15 -25.22
CA VAL A 242 -0.80 36.77 -24.15
C VAL A 242 0.49 36.21 -24.75
N GLU A 243 0.40 35.40 -25.82
CA GLU A 243 1.55 34.86 -26.55
C GLU A 243 2.50 35.96 -27.01
N THR A 244 1.94 37.00 -27.62
CA THR A 244 2.71 38.13 -28.15
C THR A 244 3.45 38.85 -27.02
N LYS A 245 2.76 39.15 -25.91
CA LYS A 245 3.37 39.80 -24.75
C LYS A 245 4.49 38.96 -24.12
N TYR A 246 4.28 37.64 -24.01
CA TYR A 246 5.31 36.74 -23.49
C TYR A 246 6.54 36.68 -24.40
N ALA A 247 6.33 36.59 -25.72
CA ALA A 247 7.42 36.59 -26.68
C ALA A 247 8.25 37.89 -26.61
N GLU A 248 7.58 39.03 -26.44
CA GLU A 248 8.23 40.33 -26.22
C GLU A 248 9.05 40.33 -24.93
N ALA A 249 8.49 39.89 -23.79
CA ALA A 249 9.19 39.83 -22.51
C ALA A 249 10.46 38.95 -22.57
N ILE A 250 10.35 37.76 -23.17
CA ILE A 250 11.48 36.84 -23.37
C ILE A 250 12.54 37.42 -24.33
N ALA A 251 12.13 38.17 -25.34
CA ALA A 251 13.07 38.79 -26.27
C ALA A 251 13.89 39.91 -25.61
N THR A 252 13.33 40.59 -24.61
CA THR A 252 13.95 41.75 -23.94
C THR A 252 14.77 41.41 -22.70
N ASP A 253 14.54 40.27 -22.06
CA ASP A 253 15.21 39.89 -20.81
C ASP A 253 15.93 38.53 -20.93
N GLU A 254 17.27 38.56 -20.93
CA GLU A 254 18.10 37.36 -21.00
C GLU A 254 18.00 36.47 -19.75
N LYS A 255 17.78 37.04 -18.55
CA LYS A 255 17.59 36.25 -17.33
C LYS A 255 16.26 35.52 -17.38
N LEU A 256 15.19 36.19 -17.82
CA LEU A 256 13.88 35.57 -18.00
C LEU A 256 13.95 34.46 -19.06
N LYS A 257 14.68 34.69 -20.15
CA LYS A 257 14.94 33.68 -21.18
C LYS A 257 15.72 32.48 -20.64
N GLU A 258 16.75 32.70 -19.81
CA GLU A 258 17.51 31.63 -19.16
C GLU A 258 16.63 30.83 -18.18
N MET A 259 15.83 31.51 -17.36
CA MET A 259 14.86 30.89 -16.46
C MET A 259 13.92 29.95 -17.21
N ALA A 260 13.28 30.45 -18.27
CA ALA A 260 12.32 29.68 -19.07
C ALA A 260 12.94 28.53 -19.86
N LYS A 261 14.15 28.70 -20.41
CA LYS A 261 14.78 27.70 -21.29
C LYS A 261 15.64 26.67 -20.55
N THR A 262 16.16 27.03 -19.38
CA THR A 262 17.20 26.25 -18.70
C THR A 262 16.81 25.94 -17.26
N THR A 263 16.66 26.96 -16.42
CA THR A 263 16.54 26.78 -14.96
C THR A 263 15.31 25.97 -14.60
N LEU A 264 14.14 26.39 -15.08
CA LEU A 264 12.89 25.75 -14.76
C LEU A 264 12.79 24.32 -15.35
N PRO A 265 13.10 24.07 -16.64
CA PRO A 265 13.16 22.71 -17.17
C PRO A 265 14.13 21.78 -16.42
N ALA A 266 15.28 22.30 -15.95
CA ALA A 266 16.24 21.52 -15.18
C ALA A 266 15.69 21.14 -13.80
N ALA A 267 15.04 22.08 -13.10
CA ALA A 267 14.39 21.82 -11.81
C ALA A 267 13.29 20.75 -11.95
N ILE A 268 12.44 20.86 -12.96
CA ILE A 268 11.37 19.87 -13.23
C ILE A 268 11.96 18.49 -13.56
N LYS A 269 13.06 18.45 -14.32
CA LYS A 269 13.74 17.18 -14.63
C LYS A 269 14.29 16.51 -13.37
N LEU A 270 14.88 17.28 -12.46
CA LEU A 270 15.38 16.77 -11.18
C LEU A 270 14.23 16.25 -10.32
N TRP A 271 13.17 17.05 -10.16
CA TRP A 271 11.96 16.64 -9.45
C TRP A 271 11.38 15.33 -9.98
N LYS A 272 11.27 15.14 -11.30
CA LYS A 272 10.80 13.87 -11.88
C LYS A 272 11.72 12.69 -11.54
N ALA A 273 13.04 12.90 -11.52
CA ALA A 273 13.97 11.85 -11.14
C ALA A 273 13.81 11.46 -9.66
N ASP A 274 13.59 12.44 -8.78
CA ASP A 274 13.33 12.21 -7.36
C ASP A 274 12.02 11.44 -7.14
N GLN A 275 10.96 11.76 -7.88
CA GLN A 275 9.70 11.00 -7.84
C GLN A 275 9.89 9.53 -8.25
N VAL A 276 10.67 9.26 -9.31
CA VAL A 276 10.97 7.88 -9.74
C VAL A 276 11.78 7.14 -8.68
N ALA A 277 12.80 7.79 -8.10
CA ALA A 277 13.62 7.20 -7.04
C ALA A 277 12.79 6.91 -5.78
N ALA A 278 11.88 7.81 -5.40
CA ALA A 278 10.97 7.62 -4.28
C ALA A 278 10.02 6.44 -4.52
N ALA A 279 9.46 6.30 -5.73
CA ALA A 279 8.60 5.19 -6.09
C ALA A 279 9.34 3.84 -6.04
N GLN A 280 10.57 3.77 -6.57
CA GLN A 280 11.40 2.56 -6.50
C GLN A 280 11.72 2.17 -5.06
N LYS A 281 12.05 3.15 -4.22
CA LYS A 281 12.31 2.91 -2.80
C LYS A 281 11.08 2.40 -2.06
N ALA A 282 9.90 2.97 -2.33
CA ALA A 282 8.65 2.53 -1.74
C ALA A 282 8.29 1.09 -2.17
N GLU A 283 8.52 0.73 -3.44
CA GLU A 283 8.33 -0.64 -3.94
C GLU A 283 9.28 -1.63 -3.25
N GLU A 284 10.55 -1.26 -3.09
CA GLU A 284 11.54 -2.09 -2.39
C GLU A 284 11.16 -2.30 -0.91
N GLU A 285 10.73 -1.24 -0.22
CA GLU A 285 10.27 -1.31 1.17
C GLU A 285 9.00 -2.17 1.31
N ALA A 286 8.06 -2.04 0.39
CA ALA A 286 6.86 -2.88 0.35
C ALA A 286 7.21 -4.36 0.10
N ALA A 287 8.15 -4.65 -0.81
CA ALA A 287 8.63 -6.00 -1.08
C ALA A 287 9.32 -6.63 0.15
N LYS A 288 10.17 -5.87 0.86
CA LYS A 288 10.80 -6.32 2.12
C LYS A 288 9.76 -6.64 3.19
N LYS A 289 8.77 -5.76 3.37
CA LYS A 289 7.69 -5.97 4.34
C LYS A 289 6.86 -7.21 4.01
N ALA A 290 6.55 -7.44 2.72
CA ALA A 290 5.86 -8.64 2.28
C ALA A 290 6.68 -9.93 2.52
N GLU A 291 8.00 -9.89 2.33
CA GLU A 291 8.89 -11.02 2.63
C GLU A 291 8.94 -11.32 4.14
N GLU A 292 9.03 -10.29 4.99
CA GLU A 292 9.00 -10.42 6.45
C GLU A 292 7.66 -11.00 6.94
N GLU A 293 6.54 -10.49 6.43
CA GLU A 293 5.20 -11.01 6.74
C GLU A 293 5.05 -12.47 6.32
N LYS A 294 5.57 -12.85 5.15
CA LYS A 294 5.58 -14.24 4.69
C LYS A 294 6.39 -15.14 5.62
N LYS A 295 7.61 -14.74 6.01
CA LYS A 295 8.45 -15.52 6.95
C LYS A 295 7.76 -15.70 8.31
N LYS A 296 7.11 -14.66 8.82
CA LYS A 296 6.37 -14.72 10.07
C LYS A 296 5.17 -15.67 9.98
N ALA A 297 4.43 -15.64 8.86
CA ALA A 297 3.31 -16.55 8.62
C ALA A 297 3.77 -18.01 8.49
N GLU A 298 4.91 -18.27 7.84
CA GLU A 298 5.50 -19.61 7.74
C GLU A 298 5.94 -20.15 9.11
N GLU A 299 6.54 -19.30 9.96
CA GLU A 299 6.94 -19.70 11.32
C GLU A 299 5.72 -19.99 12.21
N GLU A 300 4.66 -19.17 12.12
CA GLU A 300 3.43 -19.37 12.88
C GLU A 300 2.68 -20.64 12.43
N ALA A 301 2.63 -20.90 11.11
CA ALA A 301 2.06 -22.13 10.56
C ALA A 301 2.84 -23.37 11.01
N ALA A 302 4.18 -23.29 11.06
CA ALA A 302 5.02 -24.39 11.53
C ALA A 302 4.78 -24.69 13.03
N LYS A 303 4.67 -23.66 13.87
CA LYS A 303 4.35 -23.83 15.30
C LYS A 303 2.97 -24.47 15.50
N LYS A 304 1.96 -23.97 14.78
CA LYS A 304 0.60 -24.52 14.84
C LYS A 304 0.56 -26.00 14.41
N ALA A 305 1.28 -26.35 13.34
CA ALA A 305 1.37 -27.74 12.90
C ALA A 305 2.05 -28.65 13.93
N GLU A 306 3.08 -28.16 14.64
CA GLU A 306 3.73 -28.92 15.72
C GLU A 306 2.81 -29.12 16.93
N GLU A 307 2.06 -28.08 17.32
CA GLU A 307 1.07 -28.15 18.39
C GLU A 307 -0.07 -29.13 18.05
N GLU A 308 -0.62 -29.07 16.84
CA GLU A 308 -1.64 -29.99 16.36
C GLU A 308 -1.14 -31.44 16.35
N LYS A 309 0.11 -31.67 15.91
CA LYS A 309 0.75 -33.00 15.97
C LYS A 309 0.85 -33.50 17.41
N LYS A 310 1.36 -32.69 18.34
CA LYS A 310 1.47 -33.06 19.76
C LYS A 310 0.11 -33.35 20.39
N ALA A 311 -0.91 -32.55 20.06
CA ALA A 311 -2.28 -32.77 20.54
C ALA A 311 -2.88 -34.08 19.99
N ALA A 312 -2.65 -34.39 18.70
CA ALA A 312 -3.10 -35.65 18.11
C ALA A 312 -2.41 -36.88 18.74
N GLU A 313 -1.10 -36.81 18.99
CA GLU A 313 -0.35 -37.87 19.69
C GLU A 313 -0.87 -38.08 21.12
N GLN A 314 -1.18 -37.01 21.85
CA GLN A 314 -1.76 -37.10 23.19
C GLN A 314 -3.19 -37.66 23.17
N ALA A 315 -4.02 -37.30 22.19
CA ALA A 315 -5.37 -37.83 22.06
C ALA A 315 -5.40 -39.34 21.70
N ALA A 316 -4.37 -39.82 21.00
CA ALA A 316 -4.21 -41.24 20.66
C ALA A 316 -3.54 -42.06 21.79
N ALA A 317 -3.19 -41.42 22.92
CA ALA A 317 -2.41 -42.03 23.96
C ALA A 317 -3.20 -43.09 24.75
N VAL A 318 -2.55 -44.21 25.08
CA VAL A 318 -3.17 -45.32 25.81
C VAL A 318 -2.29 -45.74 26.99
N ALA A 319 -2.91 -46.01 28.13
CA ALA A 319 -2.21 -46.57 29.29
C ALA A 319 -1.74 -47.99 28.97
N VAL A 320 -0.46 -48.26 29.23
CA VAL A 320 0.17 -49.57 29.04
C VAL A 320 1.00 -49.94 30.26
N TYR A 321 1.23 -51.23 30.45
CA TYR A 321 1.95 -51.81 31.57
C TYR A 321 3.12 -52.63 31.06
N ALA A 322 4.28 -52.50 31.70
CA ALA A 322 5.46 -53.31 31.38
C ALA A 322 5.22 -54.78 31.78
N THR A 323 5.47 -55.71 30.87
CA THR A 323 5.37 -57.16 31.13
C THR A 323 6.68 -57.76 31.64
N ASP A 324 7.79 -57.03 31.46
CA ASP A 324 9.13 -57.38 31.94
C ASP A 324 9.94 -56.11 32.26
N ASN A 325 11.09 -56.32 32.88
CA ASN A 325 12.15 -55.37 33.12
C ASN A 325 12.82 -54.94 31.81
N VAL A 326 12.36 -53.83 31.23
CA VAL A 326 12.75 -53.39 29.88
C VAL A 326 13.43 -52.03 29.88
N ASN A 327 14.49 -51.89 29.07
CA ASN A 327 15.20 -50.63 28.91
C ASN A 327 14.38 -49.63 28.10
N VAL A 328 14.41 -48.37 28.53
CA VAL A 328 13.88 -47.23 27.79
C VAL A 328 15.02 -46.52 27.07
N ARG A 329 14.84 -46.26 25.78
CA ARG A 329 15.89 -45.77 24.88
C ARG A 329 15.57 -44.42 24.27
N ALA A 330 16.61 -43.69 23.87
CA ALA A 330 16.48 -42.36 23.25
C ALA A 330 15.87 -42.40 21.85
N GLU A 331 16.03 -43.51 21.11
CA GLU A 331 15.47 -43.72 19.78
C GLU A 331 14.91 -45.15 19.64
N ALA A 332 14.12 -45.40 18.60
CA ALA A 332 13.56 -46.71 18.24
C ALA A 332 14.62 -47.67 17.67
N SER A 333 15.67 -47.95 18.45
CA SER A 333 16.79 -48.81 18.06
C SER A 333 17.42 -49.50 19.28
N GLU A 334 17.86 -50.75 19.11
CA GLU A 334 18.55 -51.52 20.16
C GLU A 334 19.96 -50.98 20.49
N SER A 335 20.55 -50.21 19.58
CA SER A 335 21.85 -49.57 19.77
C SER A 335 21.78 -48.15 20.32
N ALA A 336 20.57 -47.58 20.45
CA ALA A 336 20.37 -46.23 20.98
C ALA A 336 20.70 -46.16 22.48
N GLU A 337 21.07 -44.96 22.93
CA GLU A 337 21.35 -44.66 24.34
C GLU A 337 20.21 -45.11 25.24
N ILE A 338 20.56 -45.74 26.36
CA ILE A 338 19.60 -46.17 27.39
C ILE A 338 19.35 -44.98 28.31
N LEU A 339 18.14 -44.42 28.25
CA LEU A 339 17.69 -43.33 29.12
C LEU A 339 17.32 -43.84 30.53
N GLY A 340 16.91 -45.11 30.62
CA GLY A 340 16.52 -45.74 31.87
C GLY A 340 15.86 -47.10 31.66
N LYS A 341 14.98 -47.48 32.59
CA LYS A 341 14.31 -48.78 32.63
C LYS A 341 12.87 -48.65 33.15
N LEU A 342 11.96 -49.48 32.63
CA LEU A 342 10.66 -49.77 33.22
C LEU A 342 10.73 -51.12 33.92
N GLU A 343 10.33 -51.14 35.19
CA GLU A 343 10.21 -52.39 35.94
C GLU A 343 8.89 -53.10 35.59
N THR A 344 8.85 -54.42 35.74
CA THR A 344 7.63 -55.21 35.50
C THR A 344 6.43 -54.64 36.28
N GLY A 345 5.30 -54.49 35.60
CA GLY A 345 4.06 -53.93 36.13
C GLY A 345 4.01 -52.41 36.24
N ALA A 346 5.11 -51.70 35.98
CA ALA A 346 5.09 -50.25 35.88
C ALA A 346 4.12 -49.80 34.78
N GLN A 347 3.27 -48.83 35.10
CA GLN A 347 2.37 -48.20 34.15
C GLN A 347 3.06 -47.01 33.48
N THR A 348 2.87 -46.87 32.16
CA THR A 348 3.27 -45.69 31.40
C THR A 348 2.20 -45.35 30.35
N THR A 349 2.38 -44.25 29.65
CA THR A 349 1.50 -43.80 28.57
C THR A 349 2.18 -44.03 27.24
N ARG A 350 1.58 -44.83 26.37
CA ARG A 350 2.05 -45.02 25.00
C ARG A 350 1.47 -43.93 24.10
N LEU A 351 2.34 -43.17 23.44
CA LEU A 351 2.00 -42.07 22.54
C LEU A 351 1.94 -42.52 21.07
N GLU A 352 2.76 -43.51 20.70
CA GLU A 352 2.81 -44.06 19.34
C GLU A 352 3.26 -45.52 19.41
N ASP A 353 2.71 -46.38 18.54
CA ASP A 353 3.15 -47.76 18.34
C ASP A 353 3.43 -47.95 16.85
N LYS A 354 4.70 -48.08 16.50
CA LYS A 354 5.14 -48.12 15.10
C LYS A 354 6.42 -48.92 14.94
N ASP A 355 6.46 -49.76 13.90
CA ASP A 355 7.64 -50.53 13.52
C ASP A 355 8.23 -51.39 14.66
N GLY A 356 7.38 -51.91 15.54
CA GLY A 356 7.77 -52.76 16.68
C GLY A 356 8.28 -52.00 17.91
N TRP A 357 8.27 -50.67 17.88
CA TRP A 357 8.62 -49.81 19.00
C TRP A 357 7.42 -48.99 19.45
N SER A 358 7.27 -48.90 20.77
CA SER A 358 6.35 -48.01 21.44
C SER A 358 7.11 -46.79 21.91
N ARG A 359 6.71 -45.61 21.44
CA ARG A 359 7.13 -44.34 22.04
C ARG A 359 6.23 -44.05 23.23
N ILE A 360 6.84 -43.84 24.39
CA ILE A 360 6.18 -43.69 25.67
C ILE A 360 6.54 -42.36 26.32
N ASP A 361 5.67 -41.87 27.19
CA ASP A 361 6.00 -40.82 28.16
C ASP A 361 6.70 -41.48 29.36
N TYR A 362 8.04 -41.46 29.35
CA TYR A 362 8.85 -42.20 30.32
C TYR A 362 8.98 -41.46 31.65
N ASN A 363 9.13 -40.13 31.62
CA ASN A 363 9.36 -39.34 32.82
C ASN A 363 8.76 -37.94 32.67
N ASN A 364 7.44 -37.86 32.83
CA ASN A 364 6.63 -36.64 32.88
C ASN A 364 6.99 -35.60 31.80
N GLY A 365 6.93 -36.02 30.53
CA GLY A 365 7.22 -35.21 29.34
C GLY A 365 8.50 -35.63 28.62
N THR A 366 9.35 -36.45 29.24
CA THR A 366 10.53 -37.04 28.57
C THR A 366 10.10 -38.26 27.78
N GLN A 367 10.17 -38.18 26.45
CA GLN A 367 9.81 -39.29 25.57
C GLN A 367 10.93 -40.34 25.53
N GLY A 368 10.54 -41.61 25.50
CA GLY A 368 11.45 -42.72 25.33
C GLY A 368 10.85 -43.83 24.49
N TYR A 369 11.68 -44.75 24.02
CA TYR A 369 11.29 -45.86 23.16
C TYR A 369 11.52 -47.19 23.84
N VAL A 370 10.53 -48.06 23.78
CA VAL A 370 10.51 -49.42 24.34
C VAL A 370 10.00 -50.36 23.26
N LYS A 371 10.50 -51.59 23.15
CA LYS A 371 9.90 -52.54 22.19
C LYS A 371 8.45 -52.83 22.57
N SER A 372 7.54 -52.77 21.61
CA SER A 372 6.10 -52.92 21.85
C SER A 372 5.73 -54.29 22.45
N GLU A 373 6.54 -55.32 22.24
CA GLU A 373 6.33 -56.67 22.79
C GLU A 373 6.39 -56.73 24.34
N TYR A 374 7.04 -55.76 24.99
CA TYR A 374 7.15 -55.70 26.45
C TYR A 374 6.10 -54.80 27.12
N LEU A 375 5.09 -54.34 26.37
CA LEU A 375 4.02 -53.48 26.87
C LEU A 375 2.65 -54.08 26.57
N THR A 376 1.73 -54.04 27.53
CA THR A 376 0.34 -54.50 27.38
C THR A 376 -0.65 -53.45 27.83
N THR A 377 -1.83 -53.39 27.21
CA THR A 377 -2.96 -52.57 27.69
C THR A 377 -3.82 -53.31 28.72
N ASP A 378 -3.71 -54.64 28.81
CA ASP A 378 -4.41 -55.47 29.79
C ASP A 378 -3.54 -55.64 31.03
N LYS A 379 -3.91 -54.95 32.11
CA LYS A 379 -3.24 -55.03 33.41
C LYS A 379 -3.22 -56.45 33.98
N SER A 380 -4.20 -57.29 33.63
CA SER A 380 -4.31 -58.67 34.13
C SER A 380 -3.26 -59.61 33.52
N ALA A 381 -2.64 -59.20 32.40
CA ALA A 381 -1.59 -59.94 31.72
C ALA A 381 -0.19 -59.68 32.31
N VAL A 382 -0.05 -58.77 33.28
CA VAL A 382 1.20 -58.52 33.99
C VAL A 382 1.47 -59.69 34.96
N PRO A 383 2.64 -60.34 34.92
CA PRO A 383 3.00 -61.39 35.88
C PRO A 383 2.93 -60.84 37.31
N SER A 384 2.13 -61.46 38.17
CA SER A 384 2.11 -61.13 39.60
C SER A 384 3.43 -61.57 40.22
N GLN A 385 4.22 -60.61 40.69
CA GLN A 385 5.44 -60.91 41.42
C GLN A 385 5.07 -61.17 42.89
N ASP A 386 4.99 -62.45 43.25
CA ASP A 386 5.01 -62.88 44.66
C ASP A 386 6.31 -62.37 45.29
N THR A 387 6.22 -61.33 46.13
CA THR A 387 7.33 -60.93 46.99
C THR A 387 7.37 -61.88 48.19
N ALA A 388 8.28 -62.85 48.11
CA ALA A 388 8.68 -63.66 49.25
C ALA A 388 9.46 -62.81 50.28
N ASP A 389 9.04 -62.98 51.52
CA ASP A 389 9.59 -62.48 52.79
C ASP A 389 11.08 -62.79 53.02
N ALA A 390 11.81 -61.83 53.59
CA ALA A 390 12.96 -62.08 54.46
C ALA A 390 13.32 -60.82 55.30
N GLY A 391 12.93 -60.83 56.59
CA GLY A 391 13.89 -60.65 57.70
C GLY A 391 14.06 -59.26 58.36
N ASP A 392 13.26 -59.03 59.41
CA ASP A 392 13.62 -58.56 60.78
C ASP A 392 14.99 -57.89 61.05
N THR A 393 15.07 -56.65 61.56
CA THR A 393 15.23 -56.30 63.01
C THR A 393 15.59 -54.82 63.24
N SER A 394 14.83 -54.15 64.15
CA SER A 394 15.20 -53.07 65.11
C SER A 394 15.83 -51.75 64.60
N ASP A 395 15.63 -50.56 65.16
CA ASP A 395 14.83 -50.05 66.28
C ASP A 395 14.81 -48.51 66.18
N ASN A 396 13.66 -47.92 66.51
CA ASN A 396 13.42 -46.63 67.19
C ASN A 396 14.16 -45.32 66.81
N SER A 397 13.41 -44.33 66.33
CA SER A 397 13.14 -43.09 67.12
C SER A 397 12.08 -42.22 66.42
N GLY A 398 11.14 -41.72 67.21
CA GLY A 398 9.85 -41.21 66.75
C GLY A 398 9.89 -39.81 66.12
N GLN A 399 8.76 -39.44 65.50
CA GLN A 399 8.02 -38.23 65.86
C GLN A 399 6.68 -38.16 65.11
N GLU A 400 5.61 -38.14 65.89
CA GLU A 400 4.26 -37.59 65.67
C GLU A 400 3.64 -37.51 64.25
N SER A 401 2.63 -38.37 64.11
CA SER A 401 1.40 -38.22 63.34
C SER A 401 0.84 -36.79 63.26
N SER A 402 0.56 -36.33 62.04
CA SER A 402 -0.62 -35.52 61.74
C SER A 402 -1.06 -35.79 60.29
N GLY A 403 -2.32 -36.20 60.14
CA GLY A 403 -2.83 -36.93 58.98
C GLY A 403 -2.86 -36.15 57.66
N GLY A 404 -2.25 -36.73 56.63
CA GLY A 404 -2.43 -36.35 55.25
C GLY A 404 -3.71 -36.99 54.69
N ASN A 405 -4.71 -36.17 54.37
CA ASN A 405 -5.93 -36.58 53.70
C ASN A 405 -5.60 -36.97 52.24
N SER A 406 -5.12 -38.20 52.02
CA SER A 406 -5.08 -38.76 50.67
C SER A 406 -6.51 -39.12 50.27
N LEU A 407 -7.02 -38.46 49.23
CA LEU A 407 -8.32 -38.77 48.65
C LEU A 407 -8.18 -39.97 47.70
N ALA A 408 -9.14 -40.90 47.77
CA ALA A 408 -9.15 -42.07 46.89
C ALA A 408 -9.20 -41.63 45.42
N GLU A 409 -8.31 -42.19 44.58
CA GLU A 409 -8.28 -41.91 43.16
C GLU A 409 -9.63 -42.28 42.50
N TRP A 410 -10.07 -41.45 41.58
CA TRP A 410 -11.35 -41.50 40.87
C TRP A 410 -12.60 -41.23 41.72
N SER A 411 -12.45 -40.78 42.96
CA SER A 411 -13.58 -40.28 43.76
C SER A 411 -14.05 -38.89 43.29
N THR A 412 -15.36 -38.63 43.38
CA THR A 412 -15.93 -37.31 43.10
C THR A 412 -16.07 -36.51 44.38
N VAL A 413 -15.55 -35.27 44.39
CA VAL A 413 -15.60 -34.34 45.51
C VAL A 413 -16.48 -33.14 45.14
N VAL A 414 -17.40 -32.77 46.02
CA VAL A 414 -18.20 -31.52 45.91
C VAL A 414 -17.43 -30.40 46.60
N LEU A 415 -17.16 -29.32 45.87
CA LEU A 415 -16.40 -28.18 46.36
C LEU A 415 -17.23 -27.37 47.36
N LYS A 416 -16.66 -27.03 48.52
CA LYS A 416 -17.32 -26.18 49.52
C LYS A 416 -17.16 -24.69 49.24
N GLU A 417 -16.16 -24.32 48.46
CA GLU A 417 -15.84 -22.95 48.08
C GLU A 417 -15.41 -22.86 46.61
N THR A 418 -15.39 -21.65 46.06
CA THR A 418 -14.92 -21.41 44.69
C THR A 418 -13.40 -21.49 44.64
N VAL A 419 -12.85 -22.34 43.79
CA VAL A 419 -11.41 -22.60 43.69
C VAL A 419 -10.90 -22.46 42.26
N ASN A 420 -9.66 -22.00 42.12
CA ASN A 420 -8.97 -21.99 40.83
C ASN A 420 -8.28 -23.33 40.61
N ILE A 421 -8.48 -23.91 39.43
CA ILE A 421 -7.79 -25.10 38.95
C ILE A 421 -6.59 -24.63 38.14
N ARG A 422 -5.41 -25.13 38.52
CA ARG A 422 -4.13 -24.59 38.06
C ARG A 422 -3.39 -25.55 37.15
N GLU A 423 -2.55 -25.01 36.27
CA GLU A 423 -1.79 -25.79 35.31
C GLU A 423 -0.69 -26.65 35.98
N SER A 424 -0.17 -26.21 37.12
CA SER A 424 0.80 -26.97 37.93
C SER A 424 0.52 -26.85 39.44
N MET A 425 1.26 -27.59 40.25
CA MET A 425 1.18 -27.60 41.73
C MET A 425 1.77 -26.32 42.36
N SER A 426 1.36 -25.16 41.86
CA SER A 426 1.83 -23.85 42.32
C SER A 426 0.68 -22.85 42.31
N THR A 427 0.61 -21.98 43.31
CA THR A 427 -0.36 -20.87 43.34
C THR A 427 -0.04 -19.75 42.37
N ASP A 428 1.12 -19.80 41.72
CA ASP A 428 1.56 -18.79 40.77
C ASP A 428 1.42 -19.27 39.31
N SER A 429 1.07 -20.55 39.10
CA SER A 429 0.85 -21.08 37.76
C SER A 429 -0.45 -20.55 37.14
N ALA A 430 -0.53 -20.62 35.81
CA ALA A 430 -1.71 -20.21 35.06
C ALA A 430 -2.98 -20.93 35.54
N LYS A 431 -4.11 -20.21 35.43
CA LYS A 431 -5.44 -20.73 35.77
C LYS A 431 -6.02 -21.43 34.54
N VAL A 432 -6.30 -22.72 34.67
CA VAL A 432 -6.93 -23.55 33.62
C VAL A 432 -8.46 -23.44 33.70
N ALA A 433 -8.99 -23.31 34.92
CA ALA A 433 -10.42 -23.08 35.17
C ALA A 433 -10.66 -22.45 36.55
N THR A 434 -11.89 -21.98 36.77
CA THR A 434 -12.42 -21.63 38.08
C THR A 434 -13.67 -22.49 38.31
N ALA A 435 -13.65 -23.31 39.36
CA ALA A 435 -14.78 -24.16 39.74
C ALA A 435 -15.48 -23.53 40.95
N PHE A 436 -16.80 -23.40 40.88
CA PHE A 436 -17.60 -22.70 41.87
C PHE A 436 -18.03 -23.61 43.03
N ALA A 437 -18.31 -23.00 44.18
CA ALA A 437 -18.87 -23.72 45.34
C ALA A 437 -20.13 -24.51 44.95
N GLY A 438 -20.20 -25.78 45.37
CA GLY A 438 -21.27 -26.72 45.03
C GLY A 438 -21.02 -27.55 43.78
N GLU A 439 -20.01 -27.21 42.96
CA GLU A 439 -19.63 -28.01 41.80
C GLU A 439 -18.76 -29.21 42.16
N LYS A 440 -18.58 -30.12 41.20
CA LYS A 440 -17.90 -31.40 41.40
C LYS A 440 -16.60 -31.48 40.62
N VAL A 441 -15.60 -32.09 41.23
CA VAL A 441 -14.34 -32.48 40.59
C VAL A 441 -14.07 -33.96 40.84
N THR A 442 -13.39 -34.64 39.92
CA THR A 442 -12.95 -36.03 40.10
C THR A 442 -11.48 -36.06 40.44
N VAL A 443 -11.12 -36.72 41.54
CA VAL A 443 -9.73 -36.88 41.99
C VAL A 443 -9.01 -37.80 41.01
N VAL A 444 -7.89 -37.34 40.46
CA VAL A 444 -6.99 -38.17 39.65
C VAL A 444 -5.88 -38.73 40.53
N MET A 445 -5.22 -37.87 41.30
CA MET A 445 -4.08 -38.25 42.17
C MET A 445 -3.85 -37.18 43.24
N SER A 446 -3.60 -37.61 44.49
CA SER A 446 -3.18 -36.70 45.58
C SER A 446 -1.67 -36.81 45.81
N TYR A 447 -1.01 -35.67 45.95
CA TYR A 447 0.44 -35.53 46.13
C TYR A 447 0.77 -35.19 47.58
N ALA A 448 1.91 -35.69 48.07
CA ALA A 448 2.36 -35.46 49.45
C ALA A 448 2.62 -33.97 49.74
N GLU A 449 2.88 -33.19 48.70
CA GLU A 449 3.13 -31.76 48.69
C GLU A 449 1.85 -30.92 48.88
N GLY A 450 0.70 -31.54 49.16
CA GLY A 450 -0.56 -30.86 49.49
C GLY A 450 -1.37 -30.41 48.28
N TRP A 451 -1.15 -31.05 47.12
CA TRP A 451 -1.90 -30.80 45.89
C TRP A 451 -2.62 -32.07 45.43
N THR A 452 -3.72 -31.89 44.72
CA THR A 452 -4.47 -32.97 44.11
C THR A 452 -4.74 -32.61 42.66
N LYS A 453 -4.35 -33.49 41.74
CA LYS A 453 -4.73 -33.41 40.33
C LYS A 453 -6.17 -33.86 40.22
N VAL A 454 -6.98 -33.07 39.52
CA VAL A 454 -8.41 -33.32 39.34
C VAL A 454 -8.83 -33.15 37.89
N THR A 455 -9.97 -33.74 37.53
CA THR A 455 -10.73 -33.38 36.33
C THR A 455 -11.96 -32.55 36.71
N TYR A 456 -12.24 -31.52 35.91
CA TYR A 456 -13.40 -30.64 36.04
C TYR A 456 -13.97 -30.38 34.64
N GLY A 457 -15.07 -31.08 34.33
CA GLY A 457 -15.53 -31.23 32.93
C GLY A 457 -14.45 -31.93 32.10
N GLU A 458 -14.08 -31.32 30.97
CA GLU A 458 -13.00 -31.80 30.09
C GLU A 458 -11.60 -31.26 30.48
N LYS A 459 -11.51 -30.42 31.52
CA LYS A 459 -10.26 -29.76 31.92
C LYS A 459 -9.57 -30.54 33.03
N VAL A 460 -8.24 -30.61 32.95
CA VAL A 460 -7.37 -31.24 33.95
C VAL A 460 -6.48 -30.18 34.58
N GLY A 461 -6.31 -30.24 35.90
CA GLY A 461 -5.35 -29.38 36.59
C GLY A 461 -5.25 -29.69 38.07
N TYR A 462 -4.65 -28.78 38.84
CA TYR A 462 -4.26 -29.00 40.23
C TYR A 462 -5.01 -28.05 41.18
N ILE A 463 -5.47 -28.61 42.29
CA ILE A 463 -6.12 -27.89 43.41
C ILE A 463 -5.36 -28.24 44.70
N LYS A 464 -5.23 -27.32 45.65
CA LYS A 464 -4.69 -27.66 46.98
C LYS A 464 -5.59 -28.71 47.64
N THR A 465 -5.01 -29.80 48.14
CA THR A 465 -5.74 -30.94 48.73
C THR A 465 -6.65 -30.51 49.88
N ASP A 466 -6.26 -29.50 50.66
CA ASP A 466 -7.06 -28.98 51.76
C ASP A 466 -8.39 -28.36 51.34
N LEU A 467 -8.55 -28.00 50.06
CA LEU A 467 -9.78 -27.43 49.50
C LEU A 467 -10.76 -28.50 49.03
N LEU A 468 -10.38 -29.78 49.10
CA LEU A 468 -11.14 -30.94 48.62
C LEU A 468 -11.75 -31.78 49.76
N LYS A 469 -11.97 -31.17 50.93
CA LYS A 469 -12.49 -31.82 52.14
C LYS A 469 -13.98 -31.59 52.35
#